data_AF-A0A949H1I0-F1
#
_entry.id   AF-A0A949H1I0-F1
#
_cell.length_a   1.000
_cell.length_b   1.000
_cell.length_c   1.000
_cell.angle_alpha   90.00
_cell.angle_beta   90.00
_cell.angle_gamma   90.00
#
_symmetry.space_group_name_H-M   'P 1'
#
loop_
_entity.id
_entity.type
_entity.pdbx_description
1 polymer ?
#
loop_
_entity_poly.entity_id
_entity_poly.type
_entity_poly.pdbx_seq_one_letter_code
_entity_poly.pdbx_strand_id
1 'polypeptide(L)'
;MKRNRLFAGAGLLSLISSLSAHAQSASDPRGSGPILAAVNWVQGTLLGNVATAVAVVAVAIVGFMMLTGRMNWRHAITVILGCFILFGAAAIVAGIQSAARLAG
;
A
#
# COMPACT_ATOMS: atom_id res chain seq x y z
N MET A 1 -8.91 -30.10 4.03
CA MET A 1 -9.11 -29.35 2.78
C MET A 1 -10.24 -28.33 2.96
N LYS A 2 -9.97 -27.15 3.57
CA LYS A 2 -10.94 -26.04 3.72
C LYS A 2 -10.16 -24.72 3.57
N ARG A 3 -10.19 -24.14 2.37
CA ARG A 3 -11.05 -23.00 1.98
C ARG A 3 -10.54 -21.66 2.52
N ASN A 4 -9.32 -21.30 2.14
CA ASN A 4 -8.78 -19.93 2.26
C ASN A 4 -9.27 -19.09 1.07
N ARG A 5 -10.59 -18.83 1.00
CA ARG A 5 -11.25 -18.08 -0.09
C ARG A 5 -11.49 -16.59 0.24
N LEU A 6 -10.99 -16.11 1.38
CA LEU A 6 -11.33 -14.78 1.90
C LEU A 6 -10.50 -13.62 1.30
N PHE A 7 -9.38 -13.90 0.63
CA PHE A 7 -8.54 -12.84 0.03
C PHE A 7 -8.95 -12.41 -1.39
N ALA A 8 -9.96 -13.06 -2.00
CA ALA A 8 -10.42 -12.74 -3.35
C ALA A 8 -11.31 -11.47 -3.42
N GLY A 9 -11.80 -10.96 -2.29
CA GLY A 9 -12.69 -9.79 -2.25
C GLY A 9 -11.98 -8.43 -2.16
N ALA A 10 -10.69 -8.39 -1.84
CA ALA A 10 -9.98 -7.15 -1.54
C ALA A 10 -9.65 -6.31 -2.79
N GLY A 11 -9.49 -6.93 -3.97
CA GLY A 11 -9.11 -6.23 -5.20
C GLY A 11 -10.24 -5.37 -5.81
N LEU A 12 -11.50 -5.68 -5.49
CA LEU A 12 -12.65 -4.95 -6.03
C LEU A 12 -13.00 -3.70 -5.18
N LEU A 13 -12.59 -3.69 -3.90
CA LEU A 13 -12.77 -2.53 -3.02
C LEU A 13 -11.75 -1.41 -3.32
N SER A 14 -10.56 -1.75 -3.84
CA SER A 14 -9.50 -0.78 -4.18
C SER A 14 -9.83 0.09 -5.40
N LEU A 15 -10.73 -0.37 -6.28
CA LEU A 15 -11.18 0.41 -7.43
C LEU A 15 -12.15 1.55 -7.04
N ILE A 16 -12.75 1.48 -5.84
CA ILE A 16 -13.75 2.45 -5.37
C ILE A 16 -13.06 3.61 -4.61
N SER A 17 -11.89 3.38 -4.02
CA SER A 17 -11.10 4.40 -3.30
C SER A 17 -10.51 5.50 -4.21
N SER A 18 -10.38 5.26 -5.52
CA SER A 18 -9.84 6.23 -6.47
C SER A 18 -10.79 7.39 -6.80
N LEU A 19 -12.09 7.26 -6.49
CA LEU A 19 -13.08 8.33 -6.76
C LEU A 19 -13.02 9.47 -5.72
N SER A 20 -12.45 9.26 -4.53
CA SER A 20 -12.45 10.26 -3.46
C SER A 20 -11.41 11.39 -3.62
N ALA A 21 -10.59 11.38 -4.68
CA ALA A 21 -9.47 12.31 -4.85
C ALA A 21 -9.76 13.52 -5.77
N HIS A 22 -10.88 13.54 -6.50
CA HIS A 22 -11.24 14.63 -7.42
C HIS A 22 -12.31 15.55 -6.81
N ALA A 23 -12.08 16.14 -5.63
CA ALA A 23 -13.01 17.14 -5.08
C ALA A 23 -12.38 18.25 -4.22
N GLN A 24 -11.06 18.23 -3.98
CA GLN A 24 -10.40 19.29 -3.21
C GLN A 24 -9.93 20.43 -4.14
N SER A 25 -10.89 21.08 -4.80
CA SER A 25 -10.67 22.33 -5.52
C SER A 25 -11.56 23.40 -4.88
N ALA A 26 -11.33 23.68 -3.60
CA ALA A 26 -12.00 24.74 -2.86
C ALA A 26 -10.96 25.79 -2.45
N SER A 27 -10.82 26.81 -3.32
CA SER A 27 -10.43 28.19 -3.02
C SER A 27 -9.76 28.45 -1.66
N ASP A 28 -8.44 28.65 -1.65
CA ASP A 28 -7.65 28.95 -0.45
C ASP A 28 -8.07 30.28 0.23
N PRO A 29 -8.62 30.25 1.47
CA PRO A 29 -8.81 31.45 2.27
C PRO A 29 -7.45 31.99 2.75
N ARG A 30 -7.22 33.31 2.64
CA ARG A 30 -5.98 33.96 3.13
C ARG A 30 -5.76 33.63 4.61
N GLY A 31 -4.62 33.00 4.94
CA GLY A 31 -4.28 32.50 6.28
C GLY A 31 -4.19 30.98 6.39
N SER A 32 -4.51 30.23 5.34
CA SER A 32 -4.52 28.75 5.34
C SER A 32 -3.15 28.08 5.30
N GLY A 33 -2.05 28.84 5.27
CA GLY A 33 -0.69 28.28 5.21
C GLY A 33 -0.40 27.22 6.29
N PRO A 34 -0.69 27.47 7.58
CA PRO A 34 -0.45 26.50 8.65
C PRO A 34 -1.42 25.32 8.63
N ILE A 35 -2.69 25.52 8.25
CA ILE A 35 -3.67 24.42 8.21
C ILE A 35 -3.40 23.51 7.01
N LEU A 36 -3.03 24.08 5.86
CA LEU A 36 -2.65 23.33 4.67
C LEU A 36 -1.35 22.55 4.93
N ALA A 37 -0.39 23.14 5.65
CA ALA A 37 0.83 22.45 6.09
C ALA A 37 0.53 21.30 7.07
N ALA A 38 -0.39 21.50 8.02
CA ALA A 38 -0.81 20.47 8.96
C ALA A 38 -1.52 19.32 8.24
N VAL A 39 -2.44 19.61 7.31
CA VAL A 39 -3.14 18.60 6.50
C VAL A 39 -2.15 17.85 5.60
N ASN A 40 -1.17 18.53 5.01
CA ASN A 40 -0.14 17.89 4.19
C ASN A 40 0.80 16.99 5.04
N TRP A 41 1.09 17.36 6.28
CA TRP A 41 1.82 16.50 7.22
C TRP A 41 1.02 15.25 7.61
N VAL A 42 -0.26 15.41 7.95
CA VAL A 42 -1.16 14.28 8.23
C VAL A 42 -1.26 13.37 7.00
N GLN A 43 -1.42 13.94 5.81
CA GLN A 43 -1.45 13.20 4.55
C GLN A 43 -0.14 12.45 4.29
N GLY A 44 1.02 13.08 4.50
CA GLY A 44 2.34 12.44 4.36
C GLY A 44 2.56 11.31 5.36
N THR A 45 2.05 11.45 6.59
CA THR A 45 2.13 10.37 7.58
C THR A 45 1.21 9.20 7.21
N LEU A 46 -0.07 9.45 6.88
CA LEU A 46 -1.05 8.41 6.54
C LEU A 46 -0.72 7.67 5.24
N LEU A 47 -0.22 8.38 4.22
CA LEU A 47 0.05 7.80 2.91
C LEU A 47 1.50 7.29 2.75
N GLY A 48 2.45 7.84 3.50
CA GLY A 48 3.88 7.53 3.35
C GLY A 48 4.40 6.55 4.39
N ASN A 49 4.76 7.07 5.56
CA ASN A 49 5.46 6.28 6.59
C ASN A 49 4.56 5.31 7.35
N VAL A 50 3.30 5.66 7.58
CA VAL A 50 2.37 4.76 8.28
C VAL A 50 1.95 3.61 7.36
N ALA A 51 1.76 3.87 6.06
CA ALA A 51 1.42 2.84 5.09
C ALA A 51 2.48 1.73 5.01
N THR A 52 3.77 2.11 5.00
CA THR A 52 4.87 1.15 4.99
C THR A 52 5.00 0.40 6.32
N ALA A 53 4.79 1.07 7.46
CA ALA A 53 4.80 0.44 8.78
C ALA A 53 3.70 -0.63 8.94
N VAL A 54 2.47 -0.35 8.50
CA VAL A 54 1.35 -1.31 8.55
C VAL A 54 1.64 -2.55 7.69
N ALA A 55 2.25 -2.36 6.52
CA ALA A 55 2.66 -3.47 5.66
C ALA A 55 3.71 -4.37 6.35
N VAL A 56 4.66 -3.81 7.11
CA VAL A 56 5.66 -4.59 7.87
C VAL A 56 5.04 -5.30 9.08
N VAL A 57 4.06 -4.70 9.76
CA VAL A 57 3.35 -5.35 10.88
C VAL A 57 2.65 -6.64 10.42
N ALA A 58 2.07 -6.66 9.22
CA ALA A 58 1.50 -7.86 8.63
C ALA A 58 2.54 -8.99 8.44
N VAL A 59 3.78 -8.64 8.06
CA VAL A 59 4.91 -9.59 7.95
C VAL A 59 5.34 -10.12 9.32
N ALA A 60 5.34 -9.29 10.37
CA ALA A 60 5.68 -9.71 11.72
C ALA A 60 4.67 -10.75 12.28
N ILE A 61 3.38 -10.59 12.00
CA ILE A 61 2.33 -11.54 12.38
C ILE A 61 2.56 -12.92 11.73
N VAL A 62 3.07 -12.94 10.49
CA VAL A 62 3.44 -14.19 9.79
C VAL A 62 4.62 -14.88 10.47
N GLY A 63 5.64 -14.12 10.90
CA GLY A 63 6.75 -14.63 11.70
C GLY A 63 6.30 -15.19 13.04
N PHE A 64 5.31 -14.56 13.68
CA PHE A 64 4.69 -15.09 14.90
C PHE A 64 3.98 -16.43 14.66
N MET A 65 3.38 -16.62 13.48
CA MET A 65 2.77 -17.88 13.06
C MET A 65 3.81 -18.99 12.78
N MET A 66 5.06 -18.64 12.49
CA MET A 66 6.16 -19.62 12.34
C MET A 66 6.64 -20.20 13.68
N LEU A 67 6.52 -19.46 14.79
CA LEU A 67 6.81 -19.95 16.14
C LEU A 67 5.78 -20.99 16.64
N THR A 68 4.63 -21.15 15.95
CA THR A 68 3.59 -22.15 16.29
C THR A 68 3.97 -23.60 15.87
N GLY A 69 5.21 -23.83 15.41
CA GLY A 69 5.86 -25.15 15.43
C GLY A 69 5.54 -26.14 14.29
N ARG A 70 4.80 -25.73 13.25
CA ARG A 70 4.49 -26.61 12.09
C ARG A 70 4.50 -25.86 10.74
N MET A 71 5.61 -25.18 10.48
CA MET A 71 5.83 -24.29 9.33
C MET A 71 5.55 -24.94 7.96
N ASN A 72 4.44 -24.56 7.33
CA ASN A 72 4.23 -24.77 5.89
C ASN A 72 5.03 -23.72 5.12
N TRP A 73 6.25 -24.03 4.67
CA TRP A 73 7.13 -23.15 3.88
C TRP A 73 6.42 -22.41 2.73
N ARG A 74 5.35 -23.00 2.19
CA ARG A 74 4.44 -22.39 1.21
C ARG A 74 3.83 -21.04 1.66
N HIS A 75 3.50 -20.89 2.95
CA HIS A 75 2.96 -19.62 3.47
C HIS A 75 4.04 -18.53 3.53
N ALA A 76 5.29 -18.90 3.79
CA ALA A 76 6.41 -17.98 3.79
C ALA A 76 6.61 -17.35 2.41
N ILE A 77 6.61 -18.19 1.36
CA ILE A 77 6.80 -17.73 -0.01
C ILE A 77 5.71 -16.76 -0.44
N THR A 78 4.43 -17.06 -0.16
CA THR A 78 3.32 -16.19 -0.55
C THR A 78 3.41 -14.81 0.12
N VAL A 79 3.85 -14.75 1.38
CA VAL A 79 3.98 -13.48 2.12
C VAL A 79 5.16 -12.66 1.62
N ILE A 80 6.31 -13.30 1.36
CA ILE A 80 7.49 -12.64 0.79
C ILE A 80 7.15 -12.06 -0.58
N LEU A 81 6.43 -12.81 -1.42
CA LEU A 81 5.99 -12.35 -2.74
C LEU A 81 5.00 -11.18 -2.62
N GLY A 82 4.07 -11.25 -1.66
CA GLY A 82 3.14 -10.14 -1.40
C GLY A 82 3.84 -8.86 -0.94
N CYS A 83 4.83 -8.99 -0.04
CA CYS A 83 5.66 -7.87 0.42
C CYS A 83 6.43 -7.22 -0.74
N PHE A 84 7.02 -8.03 -1.62
CA PHE A 84 7.71 -7.54 -2.81
C PHE A 84 6.78 -6.72 -3.73
N ILE A 85 5.55 -7.17 -3.93
CA ILE A 85 4.58 -6.45 -4.77
C ILE A 85 4.15 -5.13 -4.12
N LEU A 86 3.89 -5.09 -2.81
CA LEU A 86 3.48 -3.87 -2.10
C LEU A 86 4.57 -2.78 -2.14
N PHE A 87 5.82 -3.14 -1.84
CA PHE A 87 6.93 -2.17 -1.78
C PHE A 87 7.60 -1.92 -3.15
N GLY A 88 7.61 -2.93 -4.02
CA GLY A 88 8.27 -2.87 -5.32
C GLY A 88 7.44 -2.24 -6.43
N ALA A 89 6.11 -2.09 -6.27
CA ALA A 89 5.22 -1.58 -7.31
C ALA A 89 5.66 -0.23 -7.89
N ALA A 90 6.06 0.72 -7.05
CA ALA A 90 6.48 2.05 -7.51
C ALA A 90 7.74 2.00 -8.38
N ALA A 91 8.72 1.16 -8.01
CA ALA A 91 9.95 0.98 -8.78
C ALA A 91 9.68 0.28 -10.13
N ILE A 92 8.78 -0.70 -10.15
CA ILE A 92 8.36 -1.40 -11.38
C ILE A 92 7.68 -0.42 -12.34
N VAL A 93 6.74 0.39 -11.83
CA VAL A 93 6.03 1.40 -12.64
C VAL A 93 7.00 2.45 -13.18
N ALA A 94 7.92 2.94 -12.35
CA ALA A 94 8.92 3.91 -12.78
C ALA A 94 9.82 3.34 -13.90
N GLY A 95 10.22 2.08 -13.79
CA GLY A 95 11.00 1.40 -14.84
C GLY A 95 10.24 1.20 -16.15
N ILE A 96 8.93 0.92 -16.08
CA ILE A 96 8.09 0.82 -17.29
C ILE A 96 7.91 2.20 -17.92
N GLN A 97 7.67 3.25 -17.12
CA GLN A 97 7.53 4.61 -17.63
C GLN A 97 8.82 5.13 -18.28
N SER A 98 10.00 4.81 -17.72
CA SER A 98 11.27 5.20 -18.35
C SER A 98 11.48 4.49 -19.69
N ALA A 99 11.19 3.20 -19.78
CA ALA A 99 11.26 2.45 -21.02
C ALA A 99 10.26 2.97 -22.08
N ALA A 100 9.04 3.32 -21.68
CA ALA A 100 8.02 3.88 -22.57
C ALA A 100 8.42 5.25 -23.13
N ARG A 101 9.08 6.10 -22.32
CA ARG A 101 9.62 7.41 -22.77
C ARG A 101 10.81 7.30 -23.71
N LEU A 102 11.53 6.19 -23.66
CA LEU A 102 12.64 5.90 -24.58
C LEU A 102 12.14 5.27 -25.89
N ALA A 103 10.93 4.71 -25.90
CA ALA A 103 10.34 4.01 -27.04
C ALA A 103 9.37 4.88 -27.87
N GLY A 104 8.96 6.05 -27.36
CA GLY A 104 8.16 7.05 -28.09
C GLY A 104 8.99 8.30 -28.37
#